data_AF-A0A9X2MHZ4-F1
#
_entry.id   AF-A0A9X2MHZ4-F1
#
_cell.length_a   1.000
_cell.length_b   1.000
_cell.length_c   1.000
_cell.angle_alpha   90.00
_cell.angle_beta   90.00
_cell.angle_gamma   90.00
#
_symmetry.space_group_name_H-M   'P 1'
#
loop_
_entity.id
_entity.type
_entity.pdbx_description
1 polymer ?
#
loop_
_entity_poly.entity_id
_entity_poly.type
_entity_poly.pdbx_seq_one_letter_code
_entity_poly.pdbx_strand_id
1 'polypeptide(L)'
;MEKRDYTFGIVLVLVGIVFLLLNLNIISFNWLILILSVIFLLVYAYKRQLGYLSAGLVLLAISVVSLIDQYTFTNVNIKGFVFLWILGIISLNMYSKYETRGYLIFGCLLPAIGTYSLIDEIFIKDTAWVFFLFLSIAFYIIYLLEYRRLGTEWPKTLSIIMIALSLLTLLTSKTYMKFGFWRFISYLWPLLLIGIGIKIIYNMIKYNK
;
A
#
# COMPACT_ATOMS: atom_id res chain seq x y z
N MET A 1 17.83 -12.51 -47.03
CA MET A 1 18.30 -11.87 -45.78
C MET A 1 17.08 -11.38 -45.05
N GLU A 2 16.63 -12.17 -44.09
CA GLU A 2 15.31 -12.03 -43.47
C GLU A 2 15.29 -10.81 -42.53
N LYS A 3 14.13 -10.15 -42.41
CA LYS A 3 13.88 -8.98 -41.52
C LYS A 3 14.33 -9.19 -40.05
N ARG A 4 14.62 -10.43 -39.62
CA ARG A 4 15.14 -10.77 -38.29
C ARG A 4 16.56 -10.27 -38.06
N ASP A 5 17.42 -10.29 -39.08
CA ASP A 5 18.83 -9.89 -38.94
C ASP A 5 18.98 -8.37 -38.72
N TYR A 6 18.13 -7.59 -39.41
CA TYR A 6 18.06 -6.13 -39.23
C TYR A 6 17.60 -5.74 -37.82
N THR A 7 16.64 -6.49 -37.27
CA THR A 7 16.13 -6.26 -35.91
C THR A 7 17.21 -6.55 -34.86
N PHE A 8 18.01 -7.61 -35.07
CA PHE A 8 19.15 -7.94 -34.21
C PHE A 8 20.25 -6.87 -34.25
N GLY A 9 20.54 -6.34 -35.44
CA GLY A 9 21.51 -5.25 -35.62
C GLY A 9 21.12 -3.97 -34.87
N ILE A 10 19.86 -3.56 -34.94
CA ILE A 10 19.35 -2.38 -34.21
C ILE A 10 19.49 -2.57 -32.69
N VAL A 11 19.15 -3.76 -32.18
CA VAL A 11 19.29 -4.06 -30.74
C VAL A 11 20.75 -3.97 -30.33
N LEU A 12 21.69 -4.48 -31.13
CA LEU A 12 23.11 -4.43 -30.83
C LEU A 12 23.65 -2.98 -30.78
N VAL A 13 23.21 -2.13 -31.73
CA VAL A 13 23.58 -0.71 -31.76
C VAL A 13 23.07 0.01 -30.52
N LEU A 14 21.81 -0.24 -30.12
CA LEU A 14 21.23 0.31 -28.90
C LEU A 14 22.00 -0.12 -27.65
N VAL A 15 22.31 -1.42 -27.52
CA VAL A 15 23.08 -1.95 -26.38
C VAL A 15 24.48 -1.33 -26.35
N GLY A 16 25.14 -1.20 -27.50
CA GLY A 16 26.45 -0.57 -27.61
C GLY A 16 26.46 0.89 -27.19
N ILE A 17 25.45 1.67 -27.61
CA ILE A 17 25.28 3.07 -27.19
C ILE A 17 25.11 3.17 -25.67
N VAL A 18 24.27 2.32 -25.07
CA VAL A 18 24.03 2.30 -23.63
C VAL A 18 25.30 1.97 -22.83
N PHE A 19 26.08 0.98 -23.28
CA PHE A 19 27.36 0.62 -22.65
C PHE A 19 28.40 1.74 -22.76
N LEU A 20 28.44 2.42 -23.90
CA LEU A 20 29.36 3.54 -24.11
C LEU A 20 28.98 4.71 -23.20
N LEU A 21 27.69 5.04 -23.06
CA LEU A 21 27.19 6.08 -22.16
C LEU A 21 27.47 5.78 -20.67
N LEU A 22 27.36 4.50 -20.26
CA LEU A 22 27.76 4.04 -18.93
C LEU A 22 29.25 4.23 -18.69
N ASN A 23 30.09 3.83 -19.66
CA ASN A 23 31.54 3.88 -19.51
C ASN A 23 32.10 5.31 -19.51
N LEU A 24 31.44 6.22 -20.23
CA LEU A 24 31.74 7.66 -20.19
C LEU A 24 31.21 8.37 -18.94
N ASN A 25 30.55 7.64 -18.03
CA ASN A 25 29.94 8.17 -16.80
C ASN A 25 28.91 9.29 -17.05
N ILE A 26 28.39 9.40 -18.28
CA ILE A 26 27.34 10.35 -18.67
C ILE A 26 25.99 9.88 -18.11
N ILE A 27 25.78 8.56 -18.06
CA ILE A 27 24.57 7.90 -17.53
C ILE A 27 24.98 7.01 -16.37
N SER A 28 24.37 7.20 -15.19
CA SER A 28 24.56 6.28 -14.06
C SER A 28 23.72 5.02 -14.22
N PHE A 29 24.08 3.95 -13.50
CA PHE A 29 23.31 2.70 -13.50
C PHE A 29 21.83 2.90 -13.11
N ASN A 30 21.54 3.88 -12.24
CA ASN A 30 20.18 4.26 -11.85
C ASN A 30 19.35 4.79 -13.04
N TRP A 31 19.95 5.63 -13.88
CA TRP A 31 19.33 6.14 -15.10
C TRP A 31 19.10 5.04 -16.13
N LEU A 32 19.99 4.04 -16.22
CA LEU A 32 19.78 2.89 -17.09
C LEU A 32 18.55 2.07 -16.68
N ILE A 33 18.38 1.79 -15.38
CA ILE A 33 17.20 1.08 -14.87
C ILE A 33 15.93 1.88 -15.21
N LEU A 34 15.96 3.21 -15.12
CA LEU A 34 14.83 4.06 -15.50
C LEU A 34 14.49 3.90 -16.98
N ILE A 35 15.47 4.02 -17.88
CA ILE A 35 15.26 3.86 -19.32
C ILE A 35 14.69 2.47 -19.62
N LEU A 36 15.23 1.43 -19.00
CA LEU A 36 14.75 0.07 -19.16
C LEU A 36 13.29 -0.06 -18.69
N SER A 37 12.92 0.55 -17.56
CA SER A 37 11.55 0.56 -17.06
C SER A 37 10.55 1.17 -18.06
N VAL A 38 10.93 2.29 -18.69
CA VAL A 38 10.11 2.97 -19.71
C VAL A 38 9.98 2.09 -20.95
N ILE A 39 11.05 1.42 -21.38
CA ILE A 39 11.01 0.47 -22.50
C ILE A 39 10.02 -0.66 -22.20
N PHE A 40 10.06 -1.26 -21.00
CA PHE A 40 9.12 -2.30 -20.62
C PHE A 40 7.65 -1.82 -20.62
N LEU A 41 7.40 -0.59 -20.17
CA LEU A 41 6.05 0.02 -20.22
C LEU A 41 5.59 0.32 -21.66
N LEU A 42 6.49 0.76 -22.55
CA LEU A 42 6.18 0.95 -23.97
C LEU A 42 5.91 -0.38 -24.68
N VAL A 43 6.68 -1.42 -24.38
CA VAL A 43 6.45 -2.77 -24.89
C VAL A 43 5.12 -3.32 -24.39
N TYR A 44 4.74 -3.02 -23.14
CA TYR A 44 3.41 -3.31 -22.63
C TYR A 44 2.32 -2.60 -23.45
N ALA A 45 2.47 -1.32 -23.78
CA ALA A 45 1.50 -0.59 -24.59
C ALA A 45 1.26 -1.27 -25.95
N TYR A 46 2.29 -1.86 -26.55
CA TYR A 46 2.20 -2.57 -27.83
C TYR A 46 1.67 -4.01 -27.70
N LYS A 47 2.22 -4.82 -26.78
CA LYS A 47 1.89 -6.26 -26.65
C LYS A 47 0.73 -6.56 -25.69
N ARG A 48 0.34 -5.61 -24.84
CA ARG A 48 -0.66 -5.74 -23.75
C ARG A 48 -0.48 -6.95 -22.83
N GLN A 49 0.74 -7.48 -22.71
CA GLN A 49 1.05 -8.60 -21.82
C GLN A 49 1.40 -8.11 -20.42
N LEU A 50 0.72 -8.64 -19.41
CA LEU A 50 0.83 -8.17 -18.02
C LEU A 50 2.23 -8.33 -17.41
N GLY A 51 3.01 -9.32 -17.86
CA GLY A 51 4.39 -9.51 -17.39
C GLY A 51 5.29 -8.31 -17.71
N TYR A 52 5.07 -7.64 -18.85
CA TYR A 52 5.82 -6.44 -19.19
C TYR A 52 5.35 -5.22 -18.38
N LEU A 53 4.06 -5.15 -18.01
CA LEU A 53 3.55 -4.11 -17.12
C LEU A 53 4.15 -4.26 -15.71
N SER A 54 4.08 -5.47 -15.13
CA SER A 54 4.59 -5.70 -13.77
C SER A 54 6.10 -5.49 -13.71
N ALA A 55 6.86 -6.03 -14.66
CA ALA A 55 8.30 -5.80 -14.74
C ALA A 55 8.63 -4.31 -14.93
N GLY A 56 7.94 -3.62 -15.84
CA GLY A 56 8.13 -2.20 -16.09
C GLY A 56 7.83 -1.34 -14.86
N LEU A 57 6.73 -1.60 -14.17
CA LEU A 57 6.36 -0.89 -12.95
C LEU A 57 7.34 -1.17 -11.79
N VAL A 58 7.78 -2.41 -11.59
CA VAL A 58 8.78 -2.75 -10.55
C VAL A 58 10.12 -2.08 -10.84
N LEU A 59 10.60 -2.14 -12.08
CA LEU A 59 11.83 -1.44 -12.50
C LEU A 59 11.69 0.07 -12.33
N LEU A 60 10.51 0.63 -12.64
CA LEU A 60 10.23 2.05 -12.46
C LEU A 60 10.31 2.40 -10.97
N ALA A 61 9.73 1.60 -10.08
CA ALA A 61 9.81 1.79 -8.63
C ALA A 61 11.25 1.89 -8.14
N ILE A 62 12.07 0.91 -8.53
CA ILE A 62 13.47 0.82 -8.12
C ILE A 62 14.24 2.05 -8.64
N SER A 63 14.03 2.42 -9.90
CA SER A 63 14.73 3.56 -10.51
C SER A 63 14.34 4.90 -9.91
N VAL A 64 13.04 5.14 -9.69
CA VAL A 64 12.54 6.38 -9.07
C VAL A 64 13.08 6.48 -7.65
N VAL A 65 13.04 5.40 -6.88
CA VAL A 65 13.60 5.37 -5.52
C VAL A 65 15.10 5.68 -5.53
N SER A 66 15.89 5.05 -6.39
CA SER A 66 17.35 5.24 -6.37
C SER A 66 17.78 6.62 -6.90
N LEU A 67 17.03 7.20 -7.84
CA LEU A 67 17.28 8.58 -8.30
C LEU A 67 16.88 9.61 -7.22
N ILE A 68 15.75 9.42 -6.53
CA ILE A 68 15.32 10.31 -5.45
C ILE A 68 16.38 10.34 -4.32
N ASP A 69 16.90 9.15 -3.95
CA ASP A 69 17.96 8.96 -2.94
C ASP A 69 19.28 9.64 -3.39
N GLN A 70 19.60 9.57 -4.68
CA GLN A 70 20.81 10.16 -5.25
C GLN A 70 20.75 11.70 -5.34
N TYR A 71 19.57 12.30 -5.56
CA TYR A 71 19.48 13.72 -5.97
C TYR A 71 18.73 14.64 -5.01
N THR A 72 17.85 14.18 -4.11
CA THR A 72 16.85 15.11 -3.52
C THR A 72 16.48 14.96 -2.04
N PHE A 73 16.59 13.79 -1.39
CA PHE A 73 16.05 13.64 -0.02
C PHE A 73 16.98 12.86 0.91
N THR A 74 17.87 13.57 1.62
CA THR A 74 18.61 12.99 2.75
C THR A 74 17.79 12.93 4.05
N ASN A 75 16.62 13.58 4.10
CA ASN A 75 15.87 13.78 5.35
C ASN A 75 14.46 13.16 5.39
N VAL A 76 13.93 12.65 4.26
CA VAL A 76 12.58 12.05 4.19
C VAL A 76 12.66 10.72 3.45
N ASN A 77 12.28 9.63 4.09
CA ASN A 77 12.34 8.29 3.52
C ASN A 77 11.11 7.98 2.64
N ILE A 78 11.20 8.34 1.36
CA ILE A 78 10.11 8.15 0.39
C ILE A 78 10.06 6.70 -0.16
N LYS A 79 11.03 5.84 0.20
CA LYS A 79 11.19 4.48 -0.35
C LYS A 79 9.95 3.63 -0.10
N GLY A 80 9.45 3.65 1.13
CA GLY A 80 8.26 2.90 1.54
C GLY A 80 7.02 3.32 0.76
N PHE A 81 6.81 4.63 0.59
CA PHE A 81 5.68 5.19 -0.17
C PHE A 81 5.67 4.71 -1.62
N VAL A 82 6.78 4.88 -2.34
CA VAL A 82 6.87 4.56 -3.78
C VAL A 82 6.68 3.06 -4.01
N PHE A 83 7.33 2.23 -3.20
CA PHE A 83 7.26 0.77 -3.35
C PHE A 83 5.84 0.25 -3.11
N LEU A 84 5.19 0.69 -2.03
CA LEU A 84 3.83 0.26 -1.69
C LEU A 84 2.79 0.75 -2.70
N TRP A 85 2.92 1.98 -3.19
CA TRP A 85 2.04 2.51 -4.23
C TRP A 85 2.13 1.70 -5.52
N ILE A 86 3.34 1.40 -5.97
CA ILE A 86 3.54 0.70 -7.23
C ILE A 86 3.05 -0.74 -7.13
N LEU A 87 3.33 -1.46 -6.04
CA LEU A 87 2.77 -2.78 -5.82
C LEU A 87 1.23 -2.75 -5.76
N GLY A 88 0.65 -1.73 -5.14
CA GLY A 88 -0.79 -1.50 -5.13
C GLY A 88 -1.37 -1.33 -6.53
N ILE A 89 -0.75 -0.48 -7.36
CA ILE A 89 -1.18 -0.26 -8.76
C ILE A 89 -1.05 -1.55 -9.59
N ILE A 90 0.05 -2.31 -9.43
CA ILE A 90 0.22 -3.60 -10.10
C ILE A 90 -0.92 -4.53 -9.69
N SER A 91 -1.20 -4.63 -8.40
CA SER A 91 -2.24 -5.49 -7.87
C SER A 91 -3.64 -5.09 -8.35
N LEU A 92 -3.98 -3.80 -8.41
CA LEU A 92 -5.25 -3.33 -8.98
C LEU A 92 -5.38 -3.68 -10.47
N ASN A 93 -4.30 -3.52 -11.24
CA ASN A 93 -4.29 -3.93 -12.65
C ASN A 93 -4.45 -5.45 -12.81
N MET A 94 -3.86 -6.25 -11.92
CA MET A 94 -4.07 -7.71 -11.91
C MET A 94 -5.52 -8.06 -11.59
N TYR A 95 -6.14 -7.37 -10.63
CA TYR A 95 -7.55 -7.58 -10.29
C TYR A 95 -8.47 -7.29 -11.49
N SER A 96 -8.23 -6.22 -12.24
CA SER A 96 -9.03 -5.90 -13.43
C SER A 96 -9.01 -7.00 -14.51
N LYS A 97 -8.02 -7.90 -14.51
CA LYS A 97 -7.88 -8.94 -15.53
C LYS A 97 -8.17 -10.35 -15.02
N TYR A 98 -7.84 -10.64 -13.76
CA TYR A 98 -8.01 -11.97 -13.17
C TYR A 98 -9.19 -12.05 -12.20
N GLU A 99 -9.77 -10.90 -11.81
CA GLU A 99 -10.91 -10.78 -10.88
C GLU A 99 -10.73 -11.53 -9.55
N THR A 100 -9.48 -11.84 -9.16
CA THR A 100 -9.23 -12.51 -7.89
C THR A 100 -9.25 -11.50 -6.74
N ARG A 101 -10.03 -11.83 -5.72
CA ARG A 101 -10.29 -10.95 -4.56
C ARG A 101 -9.03 -10.52 -3.84
N GLY A 102 -8.02 -11.39 -3.78
CA GLY A 102 -6.73 -11.08 -3.17
C GLY A 102 -6.05 -9.86 -3.81
N TYR A 103 -6.08 -9.75 -5.14
CA TYR A 103 -5.46 -8.62 -5.84
C TYR A 103 -6.18 -7.29 -5.58
N LEU A 104 -7.49 -7.29 -5.38
CA LEU A 104 -8.22 -6.09 -4.97
C LEU A 104 -7.88 -5.70 -3.53
N ILE A 105 -7.80 -6.66 -2.61
CA ILE A 105 -7.44 -6.40 -1.21
C ILE A 105 -6.04 -5.78 -1.13
N PHE A 106 -5.03 -6.42 -1.74
CA PHE A 106 -3.67 -5.86 -1.77
C PHE A 106 -3.62 -4.54 -2.55
N GLY A 107 -4.39 -4.43 -3.63
CA GLY A 107 -4.44 -3.26 -4.48
C GLY A 107 -4.95 -1.99 -3.78
N CYS A 108 -5.87 -2.12 -2.82
CA CYS A 108 -6.37 -0.99 -2.04
C CYS A 108 -5.58 -0.77 -0.73
N LEU A 109 -5.13 -1.84 -0.07
CA LEU A 109 -4.41 -1.72 1.21
C LEU A 109 -3.00 -1.16 1.04
N LEU A 110 -2.26 -1.59 0.02
CA LEU A 110 -0.86 -1.17 -0.16
C LEU A 110 -0.73 0.35 -0.40
N PRO A 111 -1.50 0.98 -1.31
CA PRO A 111 -1.44 2.44 -1.47
C PRO A 111 -1.85 3.19 -0.21
N ALA A 112 -2.82 2.69 0.56
CA ALA A 112 -3.24 3.29 1.83
C ALA A 112 -2.09 3.30 2.86
N ILE A 113 -1.42 2.17 3.05
CA ILE A 113 -0.24 2.08 3.92
C ILE A 113 0.90 2.95 3.38
N GLY A 114 1.10 2.97 2.06
CA GLY A 114 2.09 3.82 1.40
C GLY A 114 1.84 5.31 1.66
N THR A 115 0.61 5.78 1.48
CA THR A 115 0.27 7.19 1.78
C THR A 115 0.51 7.55 3.24
N TYR A 116 0.21 6.63 4.16
CA TYR A 116 0.48 6.84 5.58
C TYR A 116 1.98 6.95 5.84
N SER A 117 2.83 6.09 5.27
CA SER A 117 4.27 6.15 5.53
C SER A 117 4.90 7.47 5.08
N LEU A 118 4.42 8.06 3.99
CA LEU A 118 4.84 9.40 3.58
C LEU A 118 4.39 10.49 4.55
N ILE A 119 3.16 10.39 5.08
CA ILE A 119 2.63 11.35 6.04
C ILE A 119 3.38 11.27 7.38
N ASP A 120 3.65 10.06 7.86
CA ASP A 120 4.38 9.83 9.11
C ASP A 120 5.81 10.37 9.03
N GLU A 121 6.46 10.24 7.88
CA GLU A 121 7.79 10.82 7.61
C GLU A 121 7.78 12.35 7.53
N ILE A 122 6.70 12.97 7.02
CA ILE A 122 6.60 14.44 6.89
C ILE A 122 6.21 15.12 8.21
N PHE A 123 5.40 14.46 9.05
CA PHE A 123 4.84 15.05 10.25
C PHE A 123 5.47 14.48 11.53
N ILE A 124 6.13 15.33 12.33
CA ILE A 124 6.79 14.97 13.60
C ILE A 124 5.79 14.57 14.73
N LYS A 125 4.48 14.76 14.53
CA LYS A 125 3.44 14.52 15.55
C LYS A 125 2.83 13.13 15.41
N ASP A 126 2.14 12.66 16.46
CA ASP A 126 1.36 11.42 16.42
C ASP A 126 0.27 11.47 15.33
N THR A 127 0.52 10.74 14.24
CA THR A 127 -0.38 10.60 13.08
C THR A 127 -1.11 9.27 13.04
N ALA A 128 -1.12 8.47 14.13
CA ALA A 128 -1.72 7.14 14.14
C ALA A 128 -3.21 7.15 13.70
N TRP A 129 -3.94 8.24 13.97
CA TRP A 129 -5.33 8.42 13.52
C TRP A 129 -5.47 8.42 11.99
N VAL A 130 -4.46 8.92 11.27
CA VAL A 130 -4.40 8.97 9.81
C VAL A 130 -4.25 7.58 9.23
N PHE A 131 -3.43 6.72 9.84
CA PHE A 131 -3.27 5.32 9.44
C PHE A 131 -4.62 4.59 9.43
N PHE A 132 -5.34 4.65 10.56
CA PHE A 132 -6.64 3.99 10.69
C PHE A 132 -7.68 4.57 9.73
N LEU A 133 -7.61 5.87 9.44
CA LEU A 133 -8.50 6.52 8.47
C LEU A 133 -8.25 5.98 7.05
N PHE A 134 -7.00 5.93 6.58
CA PHE A 134 -6.69 5.39 5.26
C PHE A 134 -7.03 3.91 5.13
N LEU A 135 -6.78 3.13 6.19
CA LEU A 135 -7.15 1.72 6.21
C LEU A 135 -8.68 1.54 6.13
N SER A 136 -9.44 2.39 6.82
CA SER A 136 -10.89 2.39 6.73
C SER A 136 -11.39 2.67 5.32
N ILE A 137 -10.84 3.69 4.66
CA ILE A 137 -11.18 4.03 3.27
C ILE A 137 -10.87 2.84 2.36
N ALA A 138 -9.70 2.21 2.51
CA ALA A 138 -9.32 1.05 1.72
C ALA A 138 -10.32 -0.12 1.89
N PHE A 139 -10.67 -0.47 3.13
CA PHE A 139 -11.66 -1.52 3.39
C PHE A 139 -13.06 -1.17 2.87
N TYR A 140 -13.44 0.11 2.93
CA TYR A 140 -14.72 0.56 2.38
C TYR A 140 -14.77 0.44 0.85
N ILE A 141 -13.69 0.84 0.16
CA ILE A 141 -13.55 0.67 -1.29
C ILE A 141 -13.62 -0.82 -1.66
N ILE A 142 -12.92 -1.68 -0.91
CA ILE A 142 -12.96 -3.14 -1.09
C ILE A 142 -14.39 -3.67 -0.98
N TYR A 143 -15.16 -3.19 0.02
CA TYR A 143 -16.56 -3.54 0.18
C TYR A 143 -17.40 -3.10 -1.03
N LEU A 144 -17.27 -1.84 -1.45
CA LEU A 144 -18.08 -1.29 -2.53
C LEU A 144 -17.89 -2.00 -3.87
N LEU A 145 -16.64 -2.36 -4.20
CA LEU A 145 -16.31 -2.91 -5.52
C LEU A 145 -16.74 -4.37 -5.69
N GLU A 146 -16.47 -5.23 -4.69
CA GLU A 146 -16.62 -6.68 -4.84
C GLU A 146 -17.61 -7.26 -3.81
N TYR A 147 -17.38 -7.00 -2.53
CA TYR A 147 -18.08 -7.72 -1.45
C TYR A 147 -19.54 -7.28 -1.25
N ARG A 148 -19.92 -6.09 -1.72
CA ARG A 148 -21.32 -5.63 -1.76
C ARG A 148 -22.17 -6.53 -2.66
N ARG A 149 -21.63 -6.96 -3.80
CA ARG A 149 -22.33 -7.87 -4.74
C ARG A 149 -22.49 -9.27 -4.16
N LEU A 150 -21.53 -9.68 -3.32
CA LEU A 150 -21.48 -10.99 -2.69
C LEU A 150 -22.30 -11.07 -1.38
N GLY A 151 -23.00 -10.00 -0.99
CA GLY A 151 -23.76 -9.94 0.27
C GLY A 151 -22.89 -10.11 1.53
N THR A 152 -21.58 -9.94 1.39
CA THR A 152 -20.61 -10.23 2.45
C THR A 152 -20.16 -8.94 3.12
N GLU A 153 -20.37 -8.81 4.42
CA GLU A 153 -20.21 -7.53 5.12
C GLU A 153 -18.86 -7.34 5.85
N TRP A 154 -17.98 -8.36 5.88
CA TRP A 154 -16.74 -8.26 6.67
C TRP A 154 -15.87 -7.01 6.37
N PRO A 155 -15.66 -6.55 5.11
CA PRO A 155 -14.81 -5.38 4.89
C PRO A 155 -15.50 -4.09 5.33
N LYS A 156 -16.84 -4.03 5.27
CA LYS A 156 -17.62 -2.91 5.81
C LYS A 156 -17.51 -2.87 7.34
N THR A 157 -17.62 -4.01 8.01
CA THR A 157 -17.46 -4.09 9.47
C THR A 157 -16.05 -3.65 9.89
N LEU A 158 -15.01 -4.11 9.19
CA LEU A 158 -13.64 -3.65 9.44
C LEU A 158 -13.47 -2.15 9.19
N SER A 159 -14.03 -1.63 8.10
CA SER A 159 -13.99 -0.18 7.81
C SER A 159 -14.59 0.64 8.95
N ILE A 160 -15.75 0.24 9.49
CA ILE A 160 -16.41 0.91 10.61
C ILE A 160 -15.55 0.84 11.89
N ILE A 161 -14.99 -0.33 12.19
CA ILE A 161 -14.07 -0.50 13.34
C ILE A 161 -12.87 0.44 13.19
N MET A 162 -12.30 0.55 11.98
CA MET A 162 -11.16 1.43 11.72
C MET A 162 -11.52 2.92 11.81
N ILE A 163 -12.74 3.34 11.44
CA ILE A 163 -13.23 4.70 11.69
C ILE A 163 -13.30 4.97 13.19
N ALA A 164 -13.87 4.04 13.97
CA ALA A 164 -13.97 4.18 15.41
C ALA A 164 -12.56 4.30 16.04
N LEU A 165 -11.60 3.48 15.61
CA LEU A 165 -10.21 3.57 16.06
C LEU A 165 -9.54 4.89 15.65
N SER A 166 -9.78 5.37 14.44
CA SER A 166 -9.28 6.67 13.97
C SER A 166 -9.79 7.82 14.84
N LEU A 167 -11.09 7.82 15.16
CA LEU A 167 -11.69 8.82 16.05
C LEU A 167 -11.13 8.74 17.48
N LEU A 168 -11.02 7.54 18.03
CA LEU A 168 -10.46 7.32 19.37
C LEU A 168 -9.00 7.80 19.48
N THR A 169 -8.19 7.50 18.47
CA THR A 169 -6.78 7.93 18.42
C THR A 169 -6.65 9.43 18.18
N LEU A 170 -7.49 10.02 17.34
CA LEU A 170 -7.55 11.48 17.13
C LEU A 170 -7.88 12.24 18.42
N LEU A 171 -8.85 11.74 19.19
CA LEU A 171 -9.24 12.30 20.49
C LEU A 171 -8.11 12.17 21.52
N THR A 172 -7.32 11.10 21.43
CA THR A 172 -6.18 10.85 22.32
C THR A 172 -4.97 11.71 21.97
N SER A 173 -4.73 11.98 20.69
CA SER A 173 -3.56 12.73 20.21
C SER A 173 -3.67 14.24 20.45
N LYS A 174 -4.89 14.81 20.42
CA LYS A 174 -5.15 16.23 20.75
C LYS A 174 -5.28 16.46 22.26
N THR A 175 -4.14 16.37 22.94
CA THR A 175 -3.70 16.95 24.23
C THR A 175 -4.66 17.73 25.19
N TYR A 176 -5.92 17.34 25.35
CA TYR A 176 -6.76 17.75 26.50
C TYR A 176 -7.40 16.56 27.24
N MET A 177 -7.26 15.34 26.73
CA MET A 177 -7.92 14.15 27.28
C MET A 177 -6.97 13.03 27.73
N LYS A 178 -5.66 13.30 27.84
CA LYS A 178 -4.68 12.28 28.27
C LYS A 178 -4.94 11.73 29.67
N PHE A 179 -5.50 12.52 30.58
CA PHE A 179 -5.74 12.08 31.97
C PHE A 179 -7.14 11.52 32.23
N GLY A 180 -8.18 12.02 31.56
CA GLY A 180 -9.57 11.59 31.82
C GLY A 180 -9.99 10.35 31.02
N PHE A 181 -9.62 10.28 29.75
CA PHE A 181 -10.11 9.26 28.82
C PHE A 181 -9.47 7.89 29.07
N TRP A 182 -8.15 7.85 29.33
CA TRP A 182 -7.45 6.62 29.73
C TRP A 182 -7.93 6.09 31.07
N ARG A 183 -8.30 6.98 32.01
CA ARG A 183 -8.91 6.59 33.28
C ARG A 183 -10.29 5.98 33.05
N PHE A 184 -11.11 6.58 32.20
CA PHE A 184 -12.41 6.04 31.81
C PHE A 184 -12.31 4.65 31.17
N ILE A 185 -11.40 4.47 30.20
CA ILE A 185 -11.15 3.17 29.57
C ILE A 185 -10.61 2.15 30.58
N SER A 186 -9.71 2.57 31.46
CA SER A 186 -9.17 1.72 32.53
C SER A 186 -10.22 1.28 33.54
N TYR A 187 -11.31 2.02 33.71
CA TYR A 187 -12.45 1.61 34.56
C TYR A 187 -13.52 0.84 33.78
N LEU A 188 -13.66 1.09 32.47
CA LEU A 188 -14.64 0.42 31.61
C LEU A 188 -14.32 -1.06 31.41
N TRP A 189 -13.04 -1.42 31.24
CA TRP A 189 -12.58 -2.80 31.11
C TRP A 189 -12.93 -3.68 32.34
N PRO A 190 -12.60 -3.28 33.58
CA PRO A 190 -13.04 -3.98 34.79
C PRO A 190 -14.56 -4.13 34.88
N LEU A 191 -15.33 -3.09 34.54
CA LEU A 191 -16.79 -3.11 34.62
C LEU A 191 -17.41 -4.11 33.64
N LEU A 192 -16.88 -4.18 32.42
CA LEU A 192 -17.29 -5.19 31.43
C LEU A 192 -16.93 -6.60 31.89
N LEU A 193 -15.74 -6.81 32.46
CA LEU A 193 -15.33 -8.10 33.03
C LEU A 193 -16.23 -8.53 34.20
N ILE A 194 -16.59 -7.61 35.08
CA ILE A 194 -17.55 -7.86 36.18
C ILE A 194 -18.92 -8.25 35.61
N GLY A 195 -19.43 -7.50 34.62
CA GLY A 195 -20.71 -7.81 33.98
C GLY A 195 -20.75 -9.18 33.30
N ILE A 196 -19.68 -9.53 32.58
CA ILE A 196 -19.52 -10.85 31.96
C ILE A 196 -19.42 -11.93 33.04
N GLY A 197 -18.66 -11.69 34.11
CA GLY A 197 -18.54 -12.61 35.25
C GLY A 197 -19.89 -12.90 35.92
N ILE A 198 -20.68 -11.85 36.21
CA ILE A 198 -22.02 -11.98 36.78
C ILE A 198 -22.92 -12.82 35.86
N LYS A 199 -22.88 -12.56 34.54
CA LYS A 199 -23.67 -13.31 33.56
C LYS A 199 -23.30 -14.80 33.53
N ILE A 200 -22.02 -15.13 33.64
CA ILE A 200 -21.53 -16.52 33.69
C ILE A 200 -22.05 -17.22 34.96
N ILE A 201 -21.93 -16.58 36.11
CA ILE A 201 -22.39 -17.12 37.39
C ILE A 201 -23.92 -17.33 37.36
N TYR A 202 -24.66 -16.33 36.88
CA TYR A 202 -26.12 -16.41 36.76
C TYR A 202 -26.56 -17.56 35.84
N ASN A 203 -25.90 -17.72 34.69
CA ASN A 203 -26.17 -18.84 33.80
C ASN A 203 -25.85 -20.18 34.47
N MET A 204 -24.72 -20.33 35.15
CA MET A 204 -24.40 -21.57 35.86
C MET A 204 -25.44 -21.92 36.93
N ILE A 205 -25.87 -20.95 37.74
CA ILE A 205 -26.90 -21.18 38.77
C ILE A 205 -28.23 -21.59 38.13
N LYS A 206 -28.58 -21.03 36.97
CA LYS A 206 -29.81 -21.37 36.24
C LYS A 206 -29.74 -22.77 35.59
N TYR A 207 -28.56 -23.25 35.20
CA TYR A 207 -28.37 -24.58 34.61
C TYR A 207 -28.25 -25.71 35.65
N ASN A 208 -27.86 -25.39 36.89
CA ASN A 208 -27.69 -26.35 37.99
C ASN A 208 -28.94 -26.47 38.90
N LYS A 209 -30.07 -25.89 38.50
CA LYS A 209 -31.37 -25.92 39.19
C LYS A 209 -32.40 -26.57 38.28
#